data_AF-A0A524IZ62-F1
#
_entry.id   AF-A0A524IZ62-F1
#
_cell.length_a   1.000
_cell.length_b   1.000
_cell.length_c   1.000
_cell.angle_alpha   90.00
_cell.angle_beta   90.00
_cell.angle_gamma   90.00
#
_symmetry.space_group_name_H-M   'P 1'
#
loop_
_entity.id
_entity.type
_entity.pdbx_description
1 polymer ?
#
loop_
_entity_poly.entity_id
_entity_poly.type
_entity_poly.pdbx_seq_one_letter_code
_entity_poly.pdbx_strand_id
1 'polypeptide(L)'
;MISVTHGFHILVIMLIIAGVSVTLSNFMSNTATAAILAPVLIGMSSALSVDPKLLVLVCGLCVSLSFMTPIGTPPFTLIFSTGIVSRRDIAIGGMRVTLPAILIVVLMVYIFVKFGLV
;
A
#
# COMPACT_ATOMS: atom_id res chain seq x y z
N MET A 1 17.39 19.01 7.44
CA MET A 1 17.86 17.88 8.27
C MET A 1 16.71 17.46 9.18
N ILE A 2 15.89 16.48 8.77
CA ILE A 2 14.78 15.99 9.59
C ILE A 2 15.40 15.05 10.62
N SER A 3 15.51 15.56 11.85
CA SER A 3 16.16 14.87 12.96
C SER A 3 15.49 13.55 13.28
N VAL A 4 16.33 12.56 13.56
CA VAL A 4 16.08 11.14 13.80
C VAL A 4 14.94 10.84 14.80
N THR A 5 14.54 11.80 15.63
CA THR A 5 13.38 11.71 16.56
C THR A 5 12.01 11.64 15.85
N HIS A 6 11.87 12.15 14.61
CA HIS A 6 10.63 12.02 13.81
C HIS A 6 10.51 10.70 13.03
N GLY A 7 11.57 9.87 13.02
CA GLY A 7 11.63 8.64 12.23
C GLY A 7 10.59 7.59 12.63
N PHE A 8 10.22 7.52 13.91
CA PHE A 8 9.21 6.57 14.37
C PHE A 8 7.79 7.01 13.96
N HIS A 9 7.49 8.31 14.08
CA HIS A 9 6.20 8.86 13.67
C HIS A 9 5.96 8.71 12.16
N ILE A 10 6.98 8.94 11.32
CA ILE A 10 6.83 8.78 9.87
C ILE A 10 6.61 7.31 9.47
N LEU A 11 7.28 6.36 10.12
CA LEU A 11 7.08 4.93 9.89
C LEU A 11 5.65 4.50 10.23
N VAL A 12 5.10 4.98 11.34
CA VAL A 12 3.71 4.70 11.74
C VAL A 12 2.73 5.29 10.72
N ILE A 13 2.94 6.52 10.26
CA ILE A 13 2.10 7.15 9.22
C ILE A 13 2.14 6.32 7.94
N MET A 14 3.33 5.91 7.49
CA MET A 14 3.49 5.07 6.29
C MET A 14 2.80 3.71 6.44
N LEU A 15 2.89 3.07 7.60
CA LEU A 15 2.20 1.80 7.88
C LEU A 15 0.67 1.95 7.86
N ILE A 16 0.14 3.03 8.44
CA ILE A 16 -1.30 3.31 8.43
C ILE A 16 -1.78 3.50 6.99
N ILE A 17 -1.08 4.33 6.21
CA ILE A 17 -1.43 4.57 4.81
C ILE A 17 -1.35 3.28 4.01
N ALA A 18 -0.28 2.51 4.15
CA ALA A 18 -0.12 1.21 3.49
C ALA A 18 -1.28 0.26 3.81
N GLY A 19 -1.67 0.16 5.09
CA GLY A 19 -2.78 -0.67 5.53
C GLY A 19 -4.13 -0.23 4.95
N VAL A 20 -4.42 1.08 4.99
CA VAL A 20 -5.64 1.65 4.40
C VAL A 20 -5.68 1.43 2.89
N SER A 21 -4.58 1.73 2.20
CA SER A 21 -4.41 1.55 0.76
C SER A 21 -4.64 0.10 0.32
N VAL A 22 -4.00 -0.86 0.98
CA VAL A 22 -4.17 -2.29 0.66
C VAL A 22 -5.59 -2.75 0.96
N THR A 23 -6.17 -2.34 2.09
CA THR A 23 -7.52 -2.74 2.46
C THR A 23 -8.52 -2.25 1.42
N LEU A 24 -8.49 -0.96 1.07
CA LEU A 24 -9.38 -0.38 0.07
C LEU A 24 -9.17 -1.01 -1.32
N SER A 25 -7.91 -1.28 -1.69
CA SER A 25 -7.58 -1.89 -2.97
C SER A 25 -8.00 -3.36 -3.09
N ASN A 26 -8.38 -4.02 -2.00
CA ASN A 26 -8.97 -5.37 -2.07
C ASN A 26 -10.47 -5.33 -2.41
N PHE A 27 -11.14 -4.19 -2.20
CA PHE A 27 -12.56 -3.99 -2.52
C PHE A 27 -12.78 -3.25 -3.85
N MET A 28 -11.77 -2.52 -4.33
CA MET A 28 -11.84 -1.68 -5.52
C MET A 28 -10.60 -1.92 -6.41
N SER A 29 -10.63 -1.48 -7.67
CA SER A 29 -9.43 -1.58 -8.51
C SER A 29 -8.29 -0.72 -7.98
N ASN A 30 -7.05 -1.14 -8.24
CA ASN A 30 -5.84 -0.42 -7.84
C ASN A 30 -5.89 1.03 -8.34
N THR A 31 -6.23 1.23 -9.62
CA THR A 31 -6.32 2.57 -10.24
C THR A 31 -7.37 3.45 -9.58
N ALA A 32 -8.56 2.91 -9.27
CA ALA A 32 -9.62 3.69 -8.63
C ALA A 32 -9.24 4.05 -7.18
N THR A 33 -8.64 3.12 -6.44
CA THR A 33 -8.16 3.36 -5.08
C THR A 33 -7.10 4.46 -5.05
N ALA A 34 -6.13 4.42 -5.97
CA ALA A 34 -5.10 5.45 -6.08
C ALA A 34 -5.69 6.83 -6.44
N ALA A 35 -6.64 6.88 -7.38
CA ALA A 35 -7.29 8.13 -7.79
C ALA A 35 -8.07 8.80 -6.65
N ILE A 36 -8.67 8.01 -5.75
CA ILE A 36 -9.39 8.52 -4.57
C ILE A 36 -8.42 8.95 -3.47
N LEU A 37 -7.42 8.13 -3.16
CA LEU A 37 -6.52 8.38 -2.04
C LEU A 37 -5.50 9.48 -2.32
N ALA A 38 -5.00 9.62 -3.55
CA ALA A 38 -3.98 10.62 -3.89
C ALA A 38 -4.36 12.05 -3.48
N PRO A 39 -5.53 12.62 -3.86
CA PRO A 39 -5.89 13.97 -3.45
C PRO A 39 -6.10 14.11 -1.93
N VAL A 40 -6.61 13.07 -1.27
CA VAL A 40 -6.78 13.04 0.20
C VAL A 40 -5.43 13.13 0.90
N LEU A 41 -4.46 12.31 0.46
CA LEU A 41 -3.11 12.26 1.03
C LEU A 41 -2.33 13.56 0.77
N ILE A 42 -2.51 14.17 -0.40
CA ILE A 42 -1.93 15.49 -0.71
C ILE A 42 -2.50 16.55 0.23
N GLY A 43 -3.81 16.56 0.48
CA GLY A 43 -4.42 17.50 1.45
C GLY A 43 -3.89 17.30 2.87
N MET A 44 -3.76 16.04 3.30
CA MET A 44 -3.27 15.67 4.63
C MET A 44 -1.79 15.99 4.86
N SER A 45 -0.99 16.11 3.81
CA SER A 45 0.46 16.32 3.92
C SER A 45 0.80 17.61 4.68
N SER A 46 0.00 18.66 4.48
CA SER A 46 0.13 19.95 5.15
C SER A 46 -0.09 19.85 6.66
N ALA A 47 -1.14 19.12 7.08
CA ALA A 47 -1.46 18.91 8.49
C ALA A 47 -0.44 18.00 9.20
N LEU A 48 0.12 17.02 8.48
CA LEU A 48 1.12 16.10 9.01
C LEU A 48 2.55 16.66 8.97
N SER A 49 2.77 17.81 8.32
CA SER A 49 4.12 18.37 8.07
C SER A 49 5.06 17.38 7.36
N VAL A 50 4.52 16.61 6.42
CA VAL A 50 5.23 15.59 5.63
C VAL A 50 5.15 15.96 4.15
N ASP A 51 6.19 15.63 3.37
CA ASP A 51 6.15 15.83 1.92
C ASP A 51 5.02 15.00 1.29
N PRO A 52 4.07 15.61 0.54
CA PRO A 52 2.99 14.89 -0.14
C PRO A 52 3.49 13.77 -1.07
N LYS A 53 4.68 13.92 -1.68
CA LYS A 53 5.28 12.91 -2.54
C LYS A 53 5.47 11.59 -1.82
N LEU A 54 5.89 11.64 -0.55
CA LEU A 54 6.10 10.44 0.25
C LEU A 54 4.80 9.66 0.45
N LEU A 55 3.75 10.39 0.87
CA LEU A 55 2.45 9.82 1.19
C LEU A 55 1.83 9.16 -0.06
N VAL A 56 1.88 9.86 -1.19
CA VAL A 56 1.37 9.37 -2.48
C VAL A 56 2.21 8.19 -3.01
N LEU A 57 3.54 8.24 -2.85
CA LEU A 57 4.43 7.15 -3.26
C LEU A 57 4.13 5.85 -2.50
N VAL A 58 4.05 5.92 -1.16
CA VAL A 58 3.69 4.77 -0.33
C VAL A 58 2.32 4.22 -0.74
N CYS A 59 1.33 5.10 -0.89
CA CYS A 59 0.00 4.70 -1.34
C CYS A 59 0.05 3.99 -2.70
N GLY A 60 0.70 4.57 -3.72
CA GLY A 60 0.78 3.99 -5.06
C GLY A 60 1.42 2.60 -5.08
N LEU A 61 2.50 2.42 -4.31
CA LEU A 61 3.16 1.11 -4.18
C LEU A 61 2.28 0.11 -3.44
N CYS A 62 1.65 0.50 -2.33
CA CYS A 62 0.83 -0.39 -1.51
C CYS A 62 -0.49 -0.78 -2.17
N VAL A 63 -1.15 0.13 -2.89
CA VAL A 63 -2.34 -0.17 -3.70
C VAL A 63 -2.04 -1.23 -4.78
N SER A 64 -0.78 -1.38 -5.20
CA SER A 64 -0.38 -2.44 -6.13
C SER A 64 -0.27 -3.84 -5.49
N LEU A 65 -0.35 -3.95 -4.16
CA LEU A 65 -0.18 -5.21 -3.40
C LEU A 65 -1.51 -5.93 -3.10
N SER A 66 -2.55 -5.69 -3.90
CA SER A 66 -3.87 -6.29 -3.73
C SER A 66 -3.92 -7.74 -4.24
N PHE A 67 -3.55 -8.69 -3.37
CA PHE A 67 -3.47 -10.12 -3.71
C PHE A 67 -4.51 -10.98 -2.97
N MET A 68 -5.37 -10.40 -2.14
CA MET A 68 -6.25 -11.17 -1.24
C MET A 68 -7.63 -11.44 -1.84
N THR A 69 -8.04 -10.75 -2.91
CA THR A 69 -9.36 -10.93 -3.52
C THR A 69 -9.28 -11.19 -5.04
N PRO A 70 -10.19 -12.00 -5.60
CA PRO A 70 -10.22 -12.29 -7.04
C PRO A 70 -10.91 -11.17 -7.86
N ILE A 71 -11.22 -10.03 -7.24
CA ILE A 71 -12.13 -9.02 -7.79
C ILE A 71 -11.39 -7.96 -8.62
N GLY A 72 -10.09 -7.76 -8.37
CA GLY A 72 -9.35 -6.62 -8.94
C GLY A 72 -8.23 -6.95 -9.93
N THR A 73 -7.81 -8.21 -10.05
CA THR A 73 -6.60 -8.57 -10.81
C THR A 73 -6.86 -9.74 -11.77
N PRO A 74 -6.73 -9.53 -13.09
CA PRO A 74 -6.98 -10.57 -14.11
C PRO A 74 -6.39 -11.96 -13.82
N PRO A 75 -5.11 -12.12 -13.37
CA PRO A 75 -4.57 -13.44 -13.10
C PRO A 75 -5.28 -14.20 -11.98
N PHE A 76 -5.68 -13.52 -10.89
CA PHE A 76 -6.40 -14.18 -9.79
C PHE A 76 -7.83 -14.53 -10.16
N THR A 77 -8.50 -13.67 -10.94
CA THR A 77 -9.82 -13.96 -11.50
C THR A 77 -9.79 -15.17 -12.43
N LEU A 78 -8.77 -15.28 -13.28
CA LEU A 78 -8.58 -16.42 -14.19
C LEU A 78 -8.39 -17.72 -13.43
N ILE A 79 -7.50 -17.75 -12.43
CA ILE A 79 -7.26 -18.95 -11.62
C ILE A 79 -8.51 -19.33 -10.82
N PHE A 80 -9.20 -18.35 -10.23
CA PHE A 80 -10.47 -18.59 -9.53
C PHE A 80 -11.54 -19.19 -10.46
N SER A 81 -11.59 -18.77 -11.72
CA SER A 81 -12.53 -19.28 -12.72
C SER A 81 -12.27 -20.74 -13.12
N THR A 82 -11.09 -21.31 -12.85
CA THR A 82 -10.80 -22.74 -13.12
C THR A 82 -11.53 -23.69 -12.18
N GLY A 83 -12.05 -23.19 -11.04
CA GLY A 83 -12.67 -24.01 -10.00
C GLY A 83 -11.69 -24.83 -9.15
N ILE A 84 -10.39 -24.80 -9.46
CA ILE A 84 -9.33 -25.55 -8.74
C ILE A 84 -8.99 -24.87 -7.40
N VAL A 85 -9.09 -23.54 -7.35
CA VAL A 85 -8.66 -22.73 -6.20
C VAL A 85 -9.88 -22.07 -5.56
N SER A 86 -10.07 -22.30 -4.25
CA SER A 86 -11.18 -21.70 -3.52
C SER A 86 -10.92 -20.23 -3.18
N ARG A 87 -11.98 -19.47 -2.87
CA ARG A 87 -11.84 -18.08 -2.37
C ARG A 87 -10.94 -18.01 -1.14
N ARG A 88 -10.98 -19.03 -0.28
CA ARG A 88 -10.17 -19.11 0.94
C ARG A 88 -8.69 -19.30 0.63
N ASP A 89 -8.36 -20.08 -0.39
CA ASP A 89 -6.97 -20.31 -0.81
C ASP A 89 -6.35 -19.03 -1.36
N ILE A 90 -7.10 -18.26 -2.16
CA ILE A 90 -6.68 -16.94 -2.65
C ILE A 90 -6.50 -15.97 -1.49
N ALA A 91 -7.44 -15.91 -0.54
CA ALA A 91 -7.35 -14.99 0.59
C ALA A 91 -6.14 -15.30 1.50
N ILE A 92 -5.91 -16.57 1.83
CA ILE A 92 -4.79 -16.99 2.68
C ILE A 92 -3.45 -16.82 1.95
N GLY A 93 -3.38 -17.24 0.68
CA GLY A 93 -2.17 -17.08 -0.15
C GLY A 93 -1.82 -15.61 -0.34
N GLY A 94 -2.82 -14.79 -0.68
CA GLY A 94 -2.69 -13.34 -0.81
C GLY A 94 -2.21 -12.68 0.46
N MET A 95 -2.83 -12.98 1.61
CA MET A 95 -2.43 -12.40 2.89
C MET A 95 -0.97 -12.72 3.25
N ARG A 96 -0.52 -13.95 2.98
CA ARG A 96 0.87 -14.39 3.23
C ARG A 96 1.89 -13.64 2.38
N VAL A 97 1.50 -13.13 1.21
CA VAL A 97 2.37 -12.35 0.32
C VAL A 97 2.25 -10.85 0.59
N THR A 98 1.02 -10.35 0.72
CA THR A 98 0.74 -8.92 0.91
C THR A 98 1.31 -8.40 2.23
N LEU A 99 1.21 -9.15 3.33
CA LEU A 99 1.67 -8.68 4.64
C LEU A 99 3.20 -8.43 4.70
N PRO A 100 4.07 -9.37 4.29
CA PRO A 100 5.51 -9.09 4.20
C PRO A 100 5.82 -8.05 3.12
N ALA A 101 5.09 -8.02 1.99
CA ALA A 101 5.31 -7.02 0.95
C ALA A 101 5.06 -5.59 1.43
N ILE A 102 4.02 -5.36 2.25
CA ILE A 102 3.78 -4.05 2.88
C ILE A 102 5.00 -3.62 3.70
N LEU A 103 5.52 -4.51 4.54
CA LEU A 103 6.67 -4.21 5.38
C LEU A 103 7.91 -3.87 4.54
N ILE A 104 8.16 -4.66 3.49
CA ILE A 104 9.28 -4.44 2.56
C ILE A 104 9.14 -3.08 1.87
N VAL A 105 7.95 -2.73 1.36
CA VAL A 105 7.71 -1.45 0.70
C VAL A 105 7.92 -0.29 1.66
N VAL A 106 7.34 -0.34 2.86
CA VAL A 106 7.50 0.73 3.86
C VAL A 106 8.97 0.91 4.26
N LEU A 107 9.69 -0.20 4.50
CA LEU A 107 11.12 -0.15 4.81
C LEU A 107 11.93 0.41 3.65
N MET A 108 11.64 0.01 2.41
CA MET A 108 12.32 0.51 1.22
C MET A 108 12.12 2.02 1.05
N VAL A 109 10.88 2.51 1.18
CA VAL A 109 10.59 3.94 1.08
C VAL A 109 11.27 4.71 2.23
N TYR A 110 11.25 4.17 3.45
CA TYR A 110 11.95 4.78 4.58
C TYR A 110 13.46 4.91 4.34
N ILE A 111 14.08 3.87 3.77
CA ILE A 111 15.50 3.91 3.37
C ILE A 111 15.71 4.99 2.30
N PHE A 112 14.87 5.08 1.29
CA PHE A 112 15.00 6.06 0.21
C PHE A 112 14.93 7.50 0.72
N VAL A 113 14.02 7.79 1.66
CA VAL A 113 13.95 9.09 2.35
C VAL A 113 15.22 9.36 3.13
N LYS A 114 15.73 8.36 3.86
CA LYS A 114 16.96 8.52 4.67
C LYS A 114 18.19 8.81 3.81
N PHE A 115 18.26 8.25 2.60
CA PHE A 115 19.31 8.51 1.62
C PHE A 115 19.08 9.81 0.82
N GLY A 116 17.97 10.52 1.03
CA GLY A 116 17.65 11.76 0.32
C GLY A 116 17.31 11.55 -1.16
N LEU A 117 16.90 10.34 -1.54
CA LEU A 117 16.46 10.01 -2.90
C LEU A 117 15.03 10.51 -3.19
N VAL A 118 14.26 10.76 -2.12
CA VAL A 118 12.87 11.24 -2.12
C VAL A 118 12.71 12.26 -1.00
#